data_AF-A0A136IKB8-F1
#
_entry.id   AF-A0A136IKB8-F1
#
_cell.length_a   1.000
_cell.length_b   1.000
_cell.length_c   1.000
_cell.angle_alpha   90.00
_cell.angle_beta   90.00
_cell.angle_gamma   90.00
#
_symmetry.space_group_name_H-M   'P 1'
#
loop_
_entity.id
_entity.type
_entity.pdbx_description
1 polymer ?
#
loop_
_entity_poly.entity_id
_entity_poly.type
_entity_poly.pdbx_seq_one_letter_code
_entity_poly.pdbx_strand_id
1 'polypeptide(L)'
;MAAVMPRAYRSLTEYRFHEEQAEAIARTAGYHRRDFCRSVIWFSPRRHVDVRLSIAAPFPRTSTRGVGSLDRLPLELLHYVFLCLDMHALFNFRQTNLRSREMVDSLNQYQMVVSDGLNLFCALLRTRLADGVSLFDFYCALCTKACTFCSEFGGFISLLTWNRCCFKCLQHAPEIQVRALATFGKQFHLAKTDLGQLRSFKTLPGTFPLV
;
A
#
# COMPACT_ATOMS: atom_id res chain seq x y z
N MET A 1 -44.69 -10.49 -1.07
CA MET A 1 -44.03 -9.87 -2.24
C MET A 1 -43.09 -8.80 -1.71
N ALA A 2 -41.79 -9.05 -1.71
CA ALA A 2 -40.79 -8.14 -1.13
C ALA A 2 -40.62 -6.91 -2.03
N ALA A 3 -40.74 -5.72 -1.46
CA ALA A 3 -40.58 -4.46 -2.17
C ALA A 3 -39.14 -4.35 -2.72
N VAL A 4 -39.04 -4.15 -4.03
CA VAL A 4 -37.79 -3.89 -4.75
C VAL A 4 -37.22 -2.56 -4.23
N MET A 5 -36.05 -2.62 -3.58
CA MET A 5 -35.29 -1.43 -3.19
C MET A 5 -34.90 -0.62 -4.43
N PRO A 6 -35.21 0.69 -4.51
CA PRO A 6 -34.84 1.50 -5.67
C PRO A 6 -33.32 1.59 -5.81
N ARG A 7 -32.84 1.37 -7.04
CA ARG A 7 -31.43 1.45 -7.41
C ARG A 7 -31.00 2.92 -7.42
N ALA A 8 -30.47 3.37 -6.28
CA ALA A 8 -29.87 4.68 -6.03
C ALA A 8 -30.82 5.88 -5.88
N TYR A 9 -30.86 6.45 -4.67
CA TYR A 9 -31.30 7.83 -4.44
C TYR A 9 -30.28 8.77 -5.08
N ARG A 10 -30.60 9.34 -6.24
CA ARG A 10 -29.88 10.48 -6.82
C ARG A 10 -30.73 11.72 -6.61
N SER A 11 -30.16 12.77 -6.00
CA SER A 11 -30.85 14.06 -5.86
C SER A 11 -31.14 14.65 -7.25
N LEU A 12 -32.31 15.26 -7.42
CA LEU A 12 -32.70 15.94 -8.66
C LEU A 12 -31.82 17.17 -8.97
N THR A 13 -31.16 17.70 -7.94
CA THR A 13 -30.23 18.83 -8.02
C THR A 13 -28.81 18.32 -7.79
N GLU A 14 -27.87 18.71 -8.65
CA GLU A 14 -26.45 18.48 -8.44
C GLU A 14 -25.99 19.38 -7.27
N TYR A 15 -25.83 18.79 -6.08
CA TYR A 15 -25.39 19.53 -4.91
C TYR A 15 -23.89 19.88 -5.07
N ARG A 16 -23.60 21.15 -5.31
CA ARG A 16 -22.23 21.66 -5.44
C ARG A 16 -21.73 22.11 -4.08
N PHE A 17 -20.64 21.50 -3.62
CA PHE A 17 -19.89 21.93 -2.44
C PHE A 17 -18.54 22.48 -2.88
N HIS A 18 -17.98 23.40 -2.10
CA HIS A 18 -16.63 23.88 -2.35
C HIS A 18 -15.62 22.75 -2.11
N GLU A 19 -14.59 22.66 -2.94
CA GLU A 19 -13.58 21.59 -2.85
C GLU A 19 -12.87 21.57 -1.48
N GLU A 20 -12.69 22.74 -0.86
CA GLU A 20 -12.18 22.90 0.51
C GLU A 20 -13.04 22.19 1.58
N GLN A 21 -14.34 22.02 1.32
CA GLN A 21 -15.28 21.36 2.23
C GLN A 21 -15.33 19.85 2.01
N ALA A 22 -14.77 19.33 0.91
CA ALA A 22 -14.86 17.91 0.55
C ALA A 22 -14.31 17.00 1.64
N GLU A 23 -13.15 17.34 2.21
CA GLU A 23 -12.52 16.54 3.27
C GLU A 23 -13.34 16.57 4.57
N ALA A 24 -13.87 17.74 4.94
CA ALA A 24 -14.71 17.89 6.12
C ALA A 24 -16.04 17.13 5.99
N ILE A 25 -16.65 17.16 4.80
CA ILE A 25 -17.86 16.39 4.48
C ILE A 25 -17.55 14.89 4.54
N ALA A 26 -16.48 14.43 3.87
CA ALA A 26 -16.08 13.03 3.90
C ALA A 26 -15.77 12.55 5.33
N ARG A 27 -15.16 13.40 6.16
CA ARG A 27 -14.86 13.10 7.56
C ARG A 27 -16.12 13.01 8.43
N THR A 28 -17.11 13.86 8.18
CA THR A 28 -18.34 13.94 8.98
C THR A 28 -19.38 12.91 8.54
N ALA A 29 -19.57 12.75 7.24
CA ALA A 29 -20.55 11.83 6.65
C ALA A 29 -19.99 10.41 6.47
N GLY A 30 -18.67 10.26 6.43
CA GLY A 30 -18.01 8.97 6.32
C GLY A 30 -18.20 8.15 7.59
N TYR A 31 -18.89 7.01 7.46
CA TYR A 31 -18.97 6.03 8.54
C TYR A 31 -17.61 5.35 8.72
N HIS A 32 -16.81 5.84 9.66
CA HIS A 32 -15.56 5.20 10.06
C HIS A 32 -15.85 4.08 11.07
N ARG A 33 -16.04 2.84 10.58
CA ARG A 33 -16.15 1.67 11.47
C ARG A 33 -14.82 1.44 12.19
N ARG A 34 -14.70 1.92 13.43
CA ARG A 34 -13.47 1.85 14.26
C ARG A 34 -12.93 0.43 14.40
N ASP A 35 -13.80 -0.57 14.32
CA ASP A 35 -13.43 -1.98 14.42
C ASP A 35 -12.51 -2.43 13.27
N PHE A 36 -12.63 -1.85 12.07
CA PHE A 36 -11.73 -2.20 10.97
C PHE A 36 -10.28 -1.83 11.28
N CYS A 37 -10.02 -0.66 11.88
CA CYS A 37 -8.68 -0.28 12.30
C CYS A 37 -8.07 -1.22 13.35
N ARG A 38 -8.90 -2.01 14.06
CA ARG A 38 -8.43 -3.04 14.99
C ARG A 38 -8.15 -4.37 14.28
N SER A 39 -8.83 -4.65 13.17
CA SER A 39 -8.70 -5.90 12.42
C SER A 39 -7.66 -5.88 11.30
N VAL A 40 -7.18 -4.70 10.88
CA VAL A 40 -6.15 -4.55 9.84
C VAL A 40 -4.91 -3.84 10.37
N ILE A 41 -3.80 -3.93 9.64
CA ILE A 41 -2.59 -3.17 9.98
C ILE A 41 -2.91 -1.69 9.78
N TRP A 42 -3.03 -0.98 10.91
CA TRP A 42 -3.29 0.44 10.92
C TRP A 42 -2.31 1.14 11.85
N PHE A 43 -1.78 2.27 11.38
CA PHE A 43 -0.98 3.16 12.18
C PHE A 43 -1.72 4.48 12.31
N SER A 44 -1.70 5.04 13.53
CA SER A 44 -2.12 6.43 13.70
C SER A 44 -1.26 7.31 12.80
N PRO A 45 -1.86 8.25 12.02
CA PRO A 45 -1.10 9.18 11.18
C PRO A 45 0.02 9.89 11.95
N ARG A 46 -0.21 10.16 13.24
CA ARG A 46 0.76 10.77 14.16
C ARG A 46 2.07 9.98 14.28
N ARG A 47 2.04 8.65 14.16
CA ARG A 47 3.25 7.79 14.23
C ARG A 47 4.20 7.98 13.06
N HIS A 48 3.74 8.59 11.97
CA HIS A 48 4.48 8.72 10.73
C HIS A 48 4.80 10.17 10.37
N VAL A 49 4.33 11.16 11.14
CA VAL A 49 4.55 12.59 10.87
C VAL A 49 6.04 12.90 10.77
N ASP A 50 6.84 12.46 11.74
CA ASP A 50 8.28 12.75 11.80
C ASP A 50 9.04 12.12 10.63
N VAL A 51 8.59 10.94 10.19
CA VAL A 51 9.23 10.18 9.10
C VAL A 51 8.77 10.69 7.74
N ARG A 52 7.57 11.26 7.62
CA ARG A 52 6.97 11.73 6.36
C ARG A 52 7.88 12.73 5.66
N LEU A 53 8.41 13.71 6.37
CA LEU A 53 9.32 14.70 5.78
C LEU A 53 10.61 14.05 5.27
N SER A 54 11.18 13.11 6.04
CA SER A 54 12.40 12.41 5.65
C SER A 54 12.22 11.48 4.44
N ILE A 55 11.01 10.96 4.22
CA ILE A 55 10.69 10.08 3.09
C ILE A 55 10.19 10.86 1.87
N ALA A 56 9.41 11.93 2.06
CA ALA A 56 8.78 12.66 0.96
C ALA A 56 9.70 13.68 0.29
N ALA A 57 10.57 14.32 1.08
CA ALA A 57 11.36 15.45 0.59
C ALA A 57 12.83 15.09 0.33
N PRO A 58 13.43 15.66 -0.73
CA PRO A 58 14.87 15.71 -0.85
C PRO A 58 15.44 16.61 0.23
N PHE A 59 16.72 16.41 0.57
CA PHE A 59 17.39 17.34 1.47
C PHE A 59 17.66 18.66 0.73
N PRO A 60 17.63 19.82 1.42
CA PRO A 60 17.88 21.14 0.82
C PRO A 60 19.38 21.36 0.58
N ARG A 61 20.01 20.42 -0.13
CA ARG A 61 21.43 20.41 -0.47
C ARG A 61 21.58 19.92 -1.89
N THR A 62 22.30 20.66 -2.71
CA THR A 62 22.59 20.27 -4.08
C THR A 62 23.58 19.11 -4.08
N SER A 63 23.30 18.07 -4.87
CA SER A 63 24.25 17.00 -5.12
C SER A 63 25.42 17.51 -5.97
N THR A 64 26.65 17.38 -5.47
CA THR A 64 27.88 17.70 -6.23
C THR A 64 28.47 16.48 -6.95
N ARG A 65 27.93 15.28 -6.68
CA ARG A 65 28.38 14.01 -7.24
C ARG A 65 27.18 13.27 -7.84
N GLY A 66 27.39 12.68 -9.01
CA GLY A 66 26.42 11.82 -9.68
C GLY A 66 26.28 10.44 -9.03
N VAL A 67 25.39 9.61 -9.59
CA VAL A 67 25.19 8.20 -9.19
C VAL A 67 26.19 7.26 -9.88
N GLY A 68 27.17 7.80 -10.61
CA GLY A 68 28.28 7.05 -11.18
C GLY A 68 27.91 6.46 -12.54
N SER A 69 27.96 5.14 -12.69
CA SER A 69 27.65 4.49 -13.97
C SER A 69 26.18 4.63 -14.37
N LEU A 70 25.27 4.81 -13.41
CA LEU A 70 23.85 5.02 -13.67
C LEU A 70 23.58 6.35 -14.40
N ASP A 71 24.43 7.36 -14.23
CA ASP A 71 24.27 8.64 -14.93
C ASP A 71 24.52 8.52 -16.45
N ARG A 72 25.04 7.38 -16.92
CA ARG A 72 25.23 7.09 -18.35
C ARG A 72 23.94 6.65 -19.04
N LEU A 73 22.92 6.27 -18.27
CA LEU A 73 21.64 5.83 -18.80
C LEU A 73 20.75 7.03 -19.13
N PRO A 74 19.99 6.98 -20.24
CA PRO A 74 18.91 7.93 -20.49
C PRO A 74 17.92 7.98 -19.32
N LEU A 75 17.35 9.15 -19.10
CA LEU A 75 16.44 9.41 -17.99
C LEU A 75 15.23 8.47 -18.01
N GLU A 76 14.71 8.17 -19.19
CA GLU A 76 13.57 7.29 -19.41
C GLU A 76 13.86 5.86 -18.96
N LEU A 77 15.08 5.36 -19.22
CA LEU A 77 15.50 4.04 -18.78
C LEU A 77 15.70 4.01 -17.26
N LEU A 78 16.26 5.06 -16.66
CA LEU A 78 16.38 5.18 -15.21
C LEU A 78 15.00 5.18 -14.54
N HIS A 79 14.06 5.97 -15.06
CA HIS A 79 12.69 6.00 -14.55
C HIS A 79 12.01 4.63 -14.65
N TYR A 80 12.15 3.96 -15.79
CA TYR A 80 11.60 2.61 -15.96
C TYR A 80 12.20 1.63 -14.96
N VAL A 81 13.52 1.64 -14.77
CA VAL A 81 14.19 0.80 -13.78
C VAL A 81 13.64 1.07 -12.38
N PHE A 82 13.54 2.34 -11.98
CA PHE A 82 13.01 2.70 -10.66
C PHE A 82 11.55 2.29 -10.45
N LEU A 83 10.73 2.29 -11.50
CA LEU A 83 9.35 1.78 -11.45
C LEU A 83 9.29 0.27 -11.22
N CYS A 84 10.24 -0.47 -11.81
CA CYS A 84 10.34 -1.93 -11.66
C CYS A 84 11.03 -2.37 -10.36
N LEU A 85 11.79 -1.50 -9.70
CA LEU A 85 12.42 -1.82 -8.41
C LEU A 85 11.37 -2.09 -7.34
N ASP A 86 11.66 -3.08 -6.50
CA ASP A 86 10.88 -3.33 -5.31
C ASP A 86 11.01 -2.18 -4.31
N MET A 87 9.97 -1.99 -3.49
CA MET A 87 9.90 -0.88 -2.55
C MET A 87 11.04 -0.90 -1.52
N HIS A 88 11.61 -2.07 -1.19
CA HIS A 88 12.75 -2.18 -0.28
C HIS A 88 14.06 -1.74 -0.94
N ALA A 89 14.34 -2.23 -2.15
CA ALA A 89 15.49 -1.83 -2.95
C ALA A 89 15.44 -0.33 -3.29
N LEU A 90 14.28 0.19 -3.67
CA LEU A 90 14.07 1.61 -3.91
C LEU A 90 14.33 2.45 -2.66
N PHE A 91 13.82 2.00 -1.50
CA PHE A 91 14.06 2.66 -0.21
C PHE A 91 15.54 2.70 0.16
N ASN A 92 16.27 1.60 -0.08
CA ASN A 92 17.71 1.54 0.16
C ASN A 92 18.49 2.40 -0.84
N PHE A 93 18.15 2.34 -2.13
CA PHE A 93 18.76 3.16 -3.17
C PHE A 93 18.65 4.65 -2.85
N ARG A 94 17.47 5.11 -2.43
CA ARG A 94 17.21 6.50 -2.01
C ARG A 94 18.11 6.98 -0.86
N GLN A 95 18.63 6.06 -0.05
CA GLN A 95 19.50 6.38 1.09
C GLN A 95 20.99 6.35 0.75
N THR A 96 21.37 5.95 -0.47
CA THR A 96 22.78 5.79 -0.84
C THR A 96 23.54 7.12 -1.01
N ASN A 97 22.93 8.13 -1.63
CA ASN A 97 23.51 9.46 -1.81
C ASN A 97 22.42 10.52 -2.09
N LEU A 98 22.82 11.79 -2.19
CA LEU A 98 21.88 12.89 -2.44
C LEU A 98 21.24 12.82 -3.83
N ARG A 99 21.99 12.39 -4.84
CA ARG A 99 21.52 12.33 -6.23
C ARG A 99 20.51 11.21 -6.45
N SER A 100 20.73 10.03 -5.86
CA SER A 100 19.78 8.92 -5.90
C SER A 100 18.48 9.30 -5.19
N ARG A 101 18.56 10.05 -4.09
CA ARG A 101 17.39 10.65 -3.45
C ARG A 101 16.62 11.58 -4.38
N GLU A 102 17.30 12.55 -4.99
CA GLU A 102 16.69 13.48 -5.96
C GLU A 102 16.02 12.74 -7.12
N MET A 103 16.67 11.71 -7.68
CA MET A 103 16.14 10.91 -8.77
C MET A 103 14.85 10.19 -8.38
N VAL A 104 14.84 9.49 -7.24
CA VAL A 104 13.63 8.79 -6.78
C VAL A 104 12.52 9.80 -6.45
N ASP A 105 12.86 10.94 -5.84
CA ASP A 105 11.90 11.97 -5.48
C ASP A 105 11.27 12.67 -6.69
N SER A 106 11.97 12.72 -7.83
CA SER A 106 11.43 13.27 -9.08
C SER A 106 10.33 12.42 -9.72
N LEU A 107 10.17 11.17 -9.31
CA LEU A 107 9.11 10.29 -9.81
C LEU A 107 7.77 10.64 -9.18
N ASN A 108 6.80 11.02 -10.01
CA ASN A 108 5.44 11.31 -9.56
C ASN A 108 4.79 10.09 -8.85
N GLN A 109 5.05 8.88 -9.34
CA GLN A 109 4.55 7.64 -8.75
C GLN A 109 5.05 7.49 -7.31
N TYR A 110 6.32 7.79 -7.06
CA TYR A 110 6.89 7.77 -5.72
C TYR A 110 6.24 8.83 -4.82
N GLN A 111 6.08 10.05 -5.33
CA GLN A 111 5.45 11.15 -4.56
C GLN A 111 4.01 10.83 -4.15
N MET A 112 3.23 10.19 -5.03
CA MET A 112 1.89 9.72 -4.70
C MET A 112 1.91 8.61 -3.64
N VAL A 113 2.83 7.64 -3.75
CA VAL A 113 2.99 6.58 -2.77
C VAL A 113 3.33 7.13 -1.38
N VAL A 114 4.21 8.12 -1.29
CA VAL A 114 4.60 8.71 0.00
C VAL A 114 3.54 9.66 0.53
N SER A 115 2.81 10.37 -0.32
CA SER A 115 1.79 11.32 0.12
C SER A 115 0.51 10.64 0.63
N ASP A 116 0.03 9.63 -0.11
CA ASP A 116 -1.26 8.99 0.13
C ASP A 116 -1.12 7.56 0.69
N GLY A 117 -0.02 6.89 0.36
CA GLY A 117 0.23 5.48 0.68
C GLY A 117 1.18 5.23 1.85
N LEU A 118 1.62 6.25 2.60
CA LEU A 118 2.70 6.12 3.60
C LEU A 118 2.43 5.03 4.65
N ASN A 119 1.19 4.91 5.12
CA ASN A 119 0.80 3.89 6.08
C ASN A 119 1.01 2.47 5.52
N LEU A 120 0.63 2.26 4.26
CA LEU A 120 0.80 1.00 3.56
C LEU A 120 2.27 0.72 3.26
N PHE A 121 3.04 1.73 2.87
CA PHE A 121 4.47 1.60 2.65
C PHE A 121 5.22 1.20 3.94
N CYS A 122 4.90 1.85 5.06
CA CYS A 122 5.42 1.47 6.36
C CYS A 122 4.96 0.07 6.82
N ALA A 123 3.74 -0.34 6.47
CA ALA A 123 3.27 -1.69 6.74
C ALA A 123 4.12 -2.73 5.98
N LEU A 124 4.39 -2.51 4.69
CA LEU A 124 5.25 -3.38 3.89
C LEU A 124 6.66 -3.52 4.47
N LEU A 125 7.30 -2.40 4.83
CA LEU A 125 8.64 -2.41 5.40
C LEU A 125 8.68 -3.16 6.74
N ARG A 126 7.70 -2.93 7.63
CA ARG A 126 7.67 -3.57 8.95
C ARG A 126 7.28 -5.05 8.90
N THR A 127 6.50 -5.46 7.91
CA THR A 127 6.08 -6.86 7.70
C THR A 127 7.10 -7.68 6.90
N ARG A 128 8.14 -7.03 6.35
CA ARG A 128 9.16 -7.62 5.46
C ARG A 128 8.57 -8.18 4.16
N LEU A 129 7.68 -7.41 3.53
CA LEU A 129 7.07 -7.75 2.23
C LEU A 129 7.40 -6.72 1.13
N ALA A 130 8.18 -5.69 1.47
CA ALA A 130 8.54 -4.62 0.55
C ALA A 130 9.48 -5.08 -0.59
N ASP A 131 10.08 -6.27 -0.49
CA ASP A 131 10.96 -6.90 -1.47
C ASP A 131 10.22 -7.54 -2.66
N GLY A 132 8.92 -7.82 -2.52
CA GLY A 132 8.12 -8.42 -3.59
C GLY A 132 6.97 -7.55 -4.06
N VAL A 133 7.13 -6.22 -3.97
CA VAL A 133 6.18 -5.23 -4.49
C VAL A 133 6.96 -4.13 -5.18
N SER A 134 6.75 -3.94 -6.48
CA SER A 134 7.40 -2.85 -7.23
C SER A 134 6.75 -1.49 -6.94
N LEU A 135 7.49 -0.40 -7.22
CA LEU A 135 6.90 0.94 -7.17
C LEU A 135 5.69 1.07 -8.10
N PHE A 136 5.76 0.48 -9.29
CA PHE A 136 4.67 0.47 -10.25
C PHE A 136 3.44 -0.26 -9.70
N ASP A 137 3.60 -1.48 -9.16
CA ASP A 137 2.48 -2.25 -8.60
C ASP A 137 1.85 -1.53 -7.41
N PHE A 138 2.67 -0.86 -6.60
CA PHE A 138 2.17 -0.05 -5.50
C PHE A 138 1.31 1.11 -6.00
N TYR A 139 1.85 1.87 -6.96
CA TYR A 139 1.15 2.98 -7.58
C TYR A 139 -0.18 2.54 -8.21
N CYS A 140 -0.17 1.45 -8.99
CA CYS A 140 -1.38 0.88 -9.58
C CYS A 140 -2.41 0.47 -8.53
N ALA A 141 -1.97 -0.12 -7.40
CA ALA A 141 -2.87 -0.48 -6.31
C ALA A 141 -3.49 0.75 -5.61
N LEU A 142 -2.81 1.89 -5.58
CA LEU A 142 -3.38 3.15 -5.09
C LEU A 142 -4.42 3.73 -6.07
N CYS A 143 -4.12 3.70 -7.36
CA CYS A 143 -4.99 4.25 -8.41
C CYS A 143 -6.23 3.38 -8.69
N THR A 144 -6.14 2.07 -8.44
CA THR A 144 -7.27 1.15 -8.62
C THR A 144 -8.28 1.33 -7.51
N LYS A 145 -9.58 1.46 -7.81
CA LYS A 145 -10.65 1.57 -6.79
C LYS A 145 -11.41 0.27 -6.56
N ALA A 146 -11.38 -0.64 -7.55
CA ALA A 146 -12.13 -1.88 -7.56
C ALA A 146 -11.41 -2.99 -6.77
N CYS A 147 -12.21 -3.90 -6.23
CA CYS A 147 -11.80 -5.16 -5.65
C CYS A 147 -11.46 -6.14 -6.77
N THR A 148 -10.31 -6.81 -6.69
CA THR A 148 -9.86 -7.80 -7.68
C THR A 148 -10.84 -8.97 -7.83
N PHE A 149 -11.58 -9.32 -6.77
CA PHE A 149 -12.42 -10.53 -6.73
C PHE A 149 -13.89 -10.27 -7.09
N CYS A 150 -14.44 -9.12 -6.71
CA CYS A 150 -15.87 -8.83 -6.89
C CYS A 150 -16.16 -7.51 -7.62
N SER A 151 -15.13 -6.77 -8.03
CA SER A 151 -15.23 -5.47 -8.71
C SER A 151 -15.91 -4.33 -7.92
N GLU A 152 -16.45 -4.60 -6.73
CA GLU A 152 -16.94 -3.58 -5.79
C GLU A 152 -15.79 -2.72 -5.24
N PHE A 153 -16.10 -1.63 -4.53
CA PHE A 153 -15.07 -0.78 -3.93
C PHE A 153 -14.13 -1.56 -2.98
N GLY A 154 -12.84 -1.55 -3.31
CA GLY A 154 -11.77 -2.20 -2.56
C GLY A 154 -11.04 -1.22 -1.66
N GLY A 155 -11.43 -1.17 -0.39
CA GLY A 155 -10.80 -0.30 0.61
C GLY A 155 -9.55 -0.88 1.29
N PHE A 156 -9.21 -2.14 1.01
CA PHE A 156 -8.13 -2.87 1.67
C PHE A 156 -7.19 -3.49 0.65
N ILE A 157 -5.98 -3.86 1.10
CA ILE A 157 -5.01 -4.59 0.30
C ILE A 157 -4.53 -5.81 1.08
N SER A 158 -4.51 -6.97 0.43
CA SER A 158 -3.85 -8.16 0.96
C SER A 158 -2.34 -7.98 0.78
N LEU A 159 -1.58 -7.92 1.87
CA LEU A 159 -0.13 -7.66 1.79
C LEU A 159 0.63 -8.82 1.13
N LEU A 160 0.20 -10.07 1.34
CA LEU A 160 0.88 -11.25 0.78
C LEU A 160 0.73 -11.37 -0.73
N THR A 161 -0.47 -11.10 -1.24
CA THR A 161 -0.79 -11.27 -2.67
C THR A 161 -0.78 -9.94 -3.43
N TRP A 162 -0.62 -8.82 -2.73
CA TRP A 162 -0.70 -7.45 -3.26
C TRP A 162 -2.00 -7.15 -4.04
N ASN A 163 -3.12 -7.72 -3.61
CA ASN A 163 -4.42 -7.53 -4.28
C ASN A 163 -5.33 -6.60 -3.49
N ARG A 164 -5.92 -5.61 -4.18
CA ARG A 164 -6.94 -4.73 -3.59
C ARG A 164 -8.26 -5.48 -3.44
N CYS A 165 -8.87 -5.41 -2.25
CA CYS A 165 -10.09 -6.13 -1.94
C CYS A 165 -11.05 -5.34 -1.06
N CYS A 166 -12.34 -5.69 -1.12
CA CYS A 166 -13.33 -5.20 -0.18
C CYS A 166 -13.27 -6.03 1.12
N PHE A 167 -13.88 -5.53 2.20
CA PHE A 167 -13.85 -6.23 3.50
C PHE A 167 -14.46 -7.64 3.45
N LYS A 168 -15.53 -7.83 2.65
CA LYS A 168 -16.18 -9.14 2.50
C LYS A 168 -15.23 -10.16 1.88
N CYS A 169 -14.55 -9.79 0.79
CA CYS A 169 -13.57 -10.64 0.14
C CYS A 169 -12.39 -10.89 1.08
N LEU A 170 -11.90 -9.87 1.80
CA LEU A 170 -10.81 -10.04 2.78
C LEU A 170 -11.10 -11.14 3.81
N GLN A 171 -12.36 -11.31 4.22
CA GLN A 171 -12.75 -12.34 5.18
C GLN A 171 -13.03 -13.72 4.55
N HIS A 172 -13.53 -13.79 3.32
CA HIS A 172 -14.09 -15.04 2.79
C HIS A 172 -13.39 -15.57 1.55
N ALA A 173 -12.62 -14.74 0.84
CA ALA A 173 -11.97 -15.15 -0.39
C ALA A 173 -10.82 -16.12 -0.06
N PRO A 174 -10.86 -17.37 -0.54
CA PRO A 174 -9.85 -18.39 -0.22
C PRO A 174 -8.45 -17.99 -0.69
N GLU A 175 -8.33 -17.17 -1.73
CA GLU A 175 -7.08 -16.73 -2.35
C GLU A 175 -6.24 -15.81 -1.45
N ILE A 176 -6.86 -15.18 -0.45
CA ILE A 176 -6.20 -14.22 0.46
C ILE A 176 -6.26 -14.64 1.92
N GLN A 177 -6.69 -15.87 2.20
CA GLN A 177 -6.64 -16.42 3.54
C GLN A 177 -5.18 -16.60 3.98
N VAL A 178 -4.88 -16.13 5.19
CA VAL A 178 -3.55 -16.22 5.78
C VAL A 178 -3.60 -17.13 7.00
N ARG A 179 -2.78 -18.17 7.01
CA ARG A 179 -2.64 -19.08 8.14
C ARG A 179 -1.23 -19.00 8.72
N ALA A 180 -1.12 -19.23 10.02
CA ALA A 180 0.18 -19.38 10.65
C ALA A 180 0.92 -20.59 10.05
N LEU A 181 2.19 -20.41 9.69
CA LEU A 181 3.02 -21.47 9.10
C LEU A 181 3.05 -22.76 9.94
N ALA A 182 2.98 -22.63 11.27
CA ALA A 182 2.93 -23.77 12.18
C ALA A 182 1.66 -24.63 12.00
N THR A 183 0.52 -23.99 11.76
CA THR A 183 -0.75 -24.69 11.49
C THR A 183 -0.76 -25.28 10.09
N PHE A 184 -0.25 -24.52 9.11
CA PHE A 184 -0.15 -24.96 7.72
C PHE A 184 0.73 -26.20 7.56
N GLY A 185 1.92 -26.21 8.18
CA GLY A 185 2.82 -27.36 8.14
C GLY A 185 2.20 -28.63 8.74
N LYS A 186 1.41 -28.51 9.82
CA LYS A 186 0.68 -29.65 10.41
C LYS A 186 -0.43 -30.16 9.51
N GLN A 187 -1.18 -29.26 8.88
CA GLN A 187 -2.33 -29.60 8.05
C GLN A 187 -1.93 -30.27 6.72
N PHE A 188 -0.83 -29.83 6.12
CA PHE A 188 -0.37 -30.32 4.81
C PHE A 188 0.84 -31.26 4.90
N HIS A 189 1.25 -31.66 6.12
CA HIS A 189 2.39 -32.54 6.37
C HIS A 189 3.69 -32.10 5.66
N LEU A 190 3.95 -30.79 5.64
CA LEU A 190 5.10 -30.22 4.93
C LEU A 190 6.39 -30.30 5.75
N ALA A 191 7.50 -30.56 5.08
CA ALA A 191 8.82 -30.49 5.70
C ALA A 191 9.21 -29.03 5.98
N LYS A 192 10.12 -28.83 6.94
CA LYS A 192 10.63 -27.48 7.28
C LYS A 192 11.30 -26.80 6.09
N THR A 193 11.91 -27.56 5.18
CA THR A 193 12.52 -27.07 3.94
C THR A 193 11.48 -26.48 3.01
N ASP A 194 10.34 -27.14 2.86
CA ASP A 194 9.26 -26.72 1.96
C ASP A 194 8.56 -25.47 2.51
N LEU A 195 8.38 -25.42 3.84
CA LEU A 195 7.87 -24.23 4.52
C LEU A 195 8.78 -23.01 4.35
N GLY A 196 10.10 -23.22 4.23
CA GLY A 196 11.08 -22.16 3.99
C GLY A 196 10.99 -21.53 2.60
N GLN A 197 10.42 -22.25 1.62
CA GLN A 197 10.21 -21.73 0.26
C GLN A 197 8.91 -20.91 0.13
N LEU A 198 8.01 -21.02 1.12
CA LEU A 198 6.75 -20.28 1.10
C LEU A 198 6.97 -18.80 1.41
N ARG A 199 6.33 -17.95 0.62
CA ARG A 199 6.26 -16.52 0.95
C ARG A 199 5.50 -16.36 2.26
N SER A 200 6.17 -15.77 3.25
CA SER A 200 5.61 -15.50 4.57
C SER A 200 5.94 -14.08 4.99
N PHE A 201 5.23 -13.57 6.00
CA PHE A 201 5.48 -12.23 6.52
C PHE A 201 5.43 -12.22 8.03
N LYS A 202 6.08 -11.22 8.61
CA LYS A 202 6.03 -10.99 10.05
C LYS A 202 4.76 -10.22 10.38
N THR A 203 3.89 -10.81 11.21
CA THR A 203 2.77 -10.08 11.79
C THR A 203 3.30 -8.98 12.72
N LEU A 204 2.64 -7.83 12.70
CA LEU A 204 2.96 -6.76 13.65
C LEU A 204 2.30 -7.06 14.99
N PRO A 205 2.78 -6.50 16.11
CA PRO A 205 2.06 -6.60 17.38
C PRO A 205 0.69 -5.93 17.25
N GLY A 206 -0.38 -6.71 17.35
CA GLY A 206 -1.77 -6.27 17.24
C GLY A 206 -2.73 -7.45 17.34
N THR A 207 -3.96 -7.20 17.77
CA THR A 207 -5.00 -8.23 17.85
C THR A 207 -5.65 -8.40 16.47
N PHE A 208 -5.02 -9.20 15.61
CA PHE A 208 -5.62 -9.57 14.33
C PHE A 208 -6.50 -10.80 14.56
N PRO A 209 -7.80 -10.75 14.24
CA PRO A 209 -8.57 -11.98 14.15
C PRO A 209 -7.94 -12.82 13.04
N LEU A 210 -7.36 -13.96 13.40
CA LEU A 210 -6.99 -14.98 12.44
C LEU A 210 -8.30 -15.49 11.84
N VAL A 211 -8.49 -15.30 10.54
CA VAL A 211 -9.63 -15.83 9.79
C VAL A 211 -9.27 -17.19 9.22
#